data_AF-A0A950RGP5-F1
#
_entry.id   AF-A0A950RGP5-F1
#
_cell.length_a   1.000
_cell.length_b   1.000
_cell.length_c   1.000
_cell.angle_alpha   90.00
_cell.angle_beta   90.00
_cell.angle_gamma   90.00
#
_symmetry.space_group_name_H-M   'P 1'
#
loop_
_entity.id
_entity.type
_entity.pdbx_description
1 polymer ?
#
loop_
_entity_poly.entity_id
_entity_poly.type
_entity_poly.pdbx_seq_one_letter_code
_entity_poly.pdbx_strand_id
1 'polypeptide(L)'
;RPAPALRQGLAGLLTRAGPVRAVPLPFWAAAPALASSGPGVLPRLRSDVAARLCPGASPPWETVFLAMAAEAARVGLRELDRLQRMAAAGARLATGLDRRSQLPAAVGALLREPAVTPKSLAWSLRVTPQAALRLLRELDQAALVRETTGRRSFWAFAL
;
A
#
# COMPACT_ATOMS: atom_id res chain seq x y z
N ARG A 1 7.10 11.83 3.18
CA ARG A 1 6.25 10.99 4.06
C ARG A 1 4.79 11.40 3.83
N PRO A 2 3.92 10.58 3.22
CA PRO A 2 2.51 10.95 3.09
C PRO A 2 1.85 10.96 4.48
N ALA A 3 1.01 11.97 4.74
CA ALA A 3 0.45 12.25 6.05
C ALA A 3 -0.52 11.14 6.54
N PRO A 4 -0.52 10.80 7.85
CA PRO A 4 -1.35 9.73 8.43
C PRO A 4 -2.86 9.94 8.27
N ALA A 5 -3.30 11.17 8.01
CA ALA A 5 -4.70 11.53 7.82
C ALA A 5 -5.36 10.89 6.57
N LEU A 6 -4.60 10.72 5.49
CA LEU A 6 -5.13 10.15 4.23
C LEU A 6 -5.45 8.65 4.35
N ARG A 7 -4.66 7.91 5.14
CA ARG A 7 -4.93 6.49 5.43
C ARG A 7 -6.19 6.32 6.27
N GLN A 8 -6.43 7.24 7.21
CA GLN A 8 -7.62 7.22 8.08
C GLN A 8 -8.90 7.60 7.32
N GLY A 9 -8.83 8.58 6.40
CA GLY A 9 -9.98 8.98 5.57
C GLY A 9 -10.45 7.88 4.62
N LEU A 10 -9.51 7.17 3.99
CA LEU A 10 -9.81 6.04 3.11
C LEU A 10 -10.46 4.87 3.88
N ALA A 11 -9.94 4.55 5.07
CA ALA A 11 -10.49 3.53 5.94
C ALA A 11 -11.93 3.86 6.40
N GLY A 12 -12.24 5.14 6.65
CA GLY A 12 -13.58 5.60 6.99
C GLY A 12 -14.60 5.50 5.83
N LEU A 13 -14.16 5.69 4.59
CA LEU A 13 -15.00 5.53 3.40
C LEU A 13 -15.27 4.05 3.09
N LEU A 14 -14.27 3.19 3.28
CA LEU A 14 -14.38 1.74 3.06
C LEU A 14 -15.25 1.06 4.12
N THR A 15 -15.22 1.53 5.38
CA THR A 15 -16.07 0.97 6.45
C THR A 15 -17.56 1.33 6.28
N ARG A 16 -17.89 2.44 5.61
CA ARG A 16 -19.28 2.85 5.36
C ARG A 16 -19.91 2.22 4.12
N ALA A 17 -19.13 1.81 3.13
CA ALA A 17 -19.65 1.33 1.83
C ALA A 17 -19.87 -0.19 1.75
N GLY A 18 -19.50 -0.95 2.79
CA GLY A 18 -19.47 -2.41 2.74
C GLY A 18 -18.29 -2.95 1.90
N PRO A 19 -17.86 -4.20 2.14
CA PRO A 19 -16.54 -4.69 1.74
C PRO A 19 -16.26 -4.80 0.23
N VAL A 20 -17.21 -4.50 -0.67
CA VAL A 20 -17.01 -4.69 -2.13
C VAL A 20 -17.72 -3.65 -3.02
N ARG A 21 -18.18 -2.49 -2.54
CA ARG A 21 -18.88 -1.51 -3.41
C ARG A 21 -18.17 -0.19 -3.68
N ALA A 22 -17.02 0.03 -3.08
CA ALA A 22 -16.17 1.16 -3.42
C ALA A 22 -14.75 0.66 -3.63
N VAL A 23 -14.37 0.41 -4.88
CA VAL A 23 -12.96 0.60 -5.27
C VAL A 23 -12.73 2.08 -5.04
N PRO A 24 -11.94 2.50 -4.02
CA PRO A 24 -11.68 3.91 -3.83
C PRO A 24 -11.05 4.37 -5.12
N LEU A 25 -11.78 5.22 -5.85
CA LEU A 25 -11.38 5.58 -7.19
C LEU A 25 -9.94 6.13 -7.11
N PRO A 26 -9.09 5.78 -8.10
CA PRO A 26 -7.66 6.08 -8.12
C PRO A 26 -7.31 7.53 -7.75
N PHE A 27 -8.23 8.48 -7.94
CA PHE A 27 -8.07 9.89 -7.62
C PHE A 27 -7.62 10.16 -6.17
N TRP A 28 -8.03 9.38 -5.18
CA TRP A 28 -7.60 9.62 -3.79
C TRP A 28 -6.13 9.28 -3.56
N ALA A 29 -5.56 8.35 -4.34
CA ALA A 29 -4.13 8.03 -4.28
C ALA A 29 -3.28 9.17 -4.85
N ALA A 30 -3.81 9.94 -5.82
CA ALA A 30 -3.14 11.11 -6.41
C ALA A 30 -3.29 12.39 -5.58
N ALA A 31 -4.32 12.48 -4.73
CA ALA A 31 -4.66 13.66 -3.93
C ALA A 31 -3.47 14.28 -3.17
N PRO A 32 -2.63 13.53 -2.43
CA PRO A 32 -1.47 14.15 -1.75
C PRO A 32 -0.43 14.77 -2.70
N ALA A 33 -0.33 14.31 -3.95
CA ALA A 33 0.62 14.82 -4.92
C ALA A 33 0.08 16.04 -5.68
N LEU A 34 -1.20 16.01 -6.05
CA LEU A 34 -1.78 16.97 -6.99
C LEU A 34 -2.85 17.86 -6.41
N ALA A 35 -3.47 17.52 -5.28
CA ALA A 35 -4.68 18.19 -4.81
C ALA A 35 -4.52 18.89 -3.46
N SER A 36 -5.22 20.02 -3.32
CA SER A 36 -5.71 20.48 -2.03
C SER A 36 -7.15 19.98 -1.89
N SER A 37 -7.50 19.41 -0.75
CA SER A 37 -8.85 18.87 -0.51
C SER A 37 -9.31 19.17 0.91
N GLY A 38 -10.56 19.61 1.04
CA GLY A 38 -11.29 19.72 2.30
C GLY A 38 -12.42 18.69 2.36
N PRO A 39 -12.98 18.40 3.54
CA PRO A 39 -14.11 17.47 3.68
C PRO A 39 -15.29 17.91 2.82
N GLY A 40 -15.84 17.01 2.00
CA GLY A 40 -17.06 17.26 1.21
C GLY A 40 -16.87 18.14 -0.03
N VAL A 41 -15.63 18.50 -0.40
CA VAL A 41 -15.33 19.32 -1.58
C VAL A 41 -14.63 18.48 -2.65
N LEU A 42 -14.94 18.72 -3.93
CA LEU A 42 -14.22 18.09 -5.03
C LEU A 42 -12.71 18.44 -4.97
N PRO A 43 -11.81 17.50 -5.29
CA PRO A 43 -10.39 17.77 -5.30
C PRO A 43 -10.05 18.92 -6.24
N ARG A 44 -9.30 19.92 -5.74
CA ARG A 44 -8.78 21.00 -6.58
C ARG A 44 -7.30 20.76 -6.81
N LEU A 45 -6.83 20.98 -8.03
CA LEU A 45 -5.40 20.96 -8.31
C LEU A 45 -4.69 22.03 -7.47
N ARG A 46 -3.49 21.71 -6.98
CA ARG A 46 -2.59 22.71 -6.40
C ARG A 46 -2.31 23.81 -7.43
N SER A 47 -2.12 25.03 -6.97
CA SER A 47 -1.94 26.21 -7.83
C SER A 47 -0.79 26.05 -8.83
N ASP A 48 0.32 25.42 -8.43
CA ASP A 48 1.48 25.14 -9.29
C ASP A 48 1.16 24.14 -10.41
N VAL A 49 0.36 23.12 -10.11
CA VAL A 49 -0.09 22.12 -11.09
C VAL A 49 -1.12 22.72 -12.04
N ALA A 50 -2.07 23.50 -11.51
CA ALA A 50 -3.08 24.18 -12.31
C ALA A 50 -2.44 25.16 -13.30
N ALA A 51 -1.48 25.97 -12.86
CA ALA A 51 -0.77 26.93 -13.70
C ALA A 51 0.03 26.25 -14.84
N ARG A 52 0.55 25.04 -14.60
CA ARG A 52 1.23 24.26 -15.64
C ARG A 52 0.29 23.63 -16.67
N LEU A 53 -0.89 23.18 -16.23
CA LEU A 53 -1.86 22.51 -17.11
C LEU A 53 -2.74 23.49 -17.88
N CYS A 54 -3.08 24.63 -17.29
CA CYS A 54 -3.89 25.68 -17.88
C CYS A 54 -3.33 27.06 -17.51
N PRO A 55 -2.28 27.56 -18.20
CA PRO A 55 -1.71 28.87 -17.92
C PRO A 55 -2.75 29.99 -18.09
N GLY A 56 -2.91 30.84 -17.07
CA GLY A 56 -3.80 32.01 -17.11
C GLY A 56 -5.30 31.71 -17.00
N ALA A 57 -5.71 30.47 -16.77
CA ALA A 57 -7.11 30.09 -16.62
C ALA A 57 -7.31 29.05 -15.50
N SER A 58 -8.54 28.97 -14.97
CA SER A 58 -8.90 27.86 -14.09
C SER A 58 -9.09 26.60 -14.95
N PRO A 59 -8.47 25.45 -14.59
CA PRO A 59 -8.64 24.23 -15.37
C PRO A 59 -10.10 23.76 -15.31
N PRO A 60 -10.70 23.37 -16.45
CA PRO A 60 -12.03 22.77 -16.47
C PRO A 60 -11.98 21.41 -15.76
N TRP A 61 -13.13 20.91 -15.29
CA TRP A 61 -13.15 19.73 -14.41
C TRP A 61 -12.61 18.49 -15.12
N GLU A 62 -12.79 18.39 -16.44
CA GLU A 62 -12.29 17.30 -17.28
C GLU A 62 -10.76 17.21 -17.21
N THR A 63 -10.09 18.37 -17.28
CA THR A 63 -8.63 18.46 -17.14
C THR A 63 -8.18 18.05 -15.74
N VAL A 64 -8.90 18.49 -14.71
CA VAL A 64 -8.62 18.08 -13.32
C VAL A 64 -8.76 16.58 -13.15
N PHE A 65 -9.84 15.99 -13.67
CA PHE A 65 -10.11 14.56 -13.61
C PHE A 65 -9.03 13.74 -14.32
N LEU A 66 -8.68 14.10 -15.56
CA LEU A 66 -7.66 13.40 -16.34
C LEU A 66 -6.28 13.50 -15.68
N ALA A 67 -5.91 14.66 -15.13
CA ALA A 67 -4.66 14.83 -14.40
C ALA A 67 -4.59 13.93 -13.17
N MET A 68 -5.68 13.86 -12.40
CA MET A 68 -5.78 13.00 -11.22
C MET A 68 -5.76 11.51 -11.58
N ALA A 69 -6.45 11.11 -12.65
CA ALA A 69 -6.45 9.74 -13.14
C ALA A 69 -5.06 9.31 -13.64
N ALA A 70 -4.38 10.18 -14.40
CA ALA A 70 -3.04 9.92 -14.90
C ALA A 70 -2.03 9.76 -13.77
N GLU A 71 -2.08 10.63 -12.75
CA GLU A 71 -1.15 10.50 -11.63
C GLU A 71 -1.45 9.28 -10.77
N ALA A 72 -2.71 8.96 -10.56
CA ALA A 72 -3.08 7.74 -9.87
C ALA A 72 -2.60 6.49 -10.61
N ALA A 73 -2.69 6.46 -11.94
CA ALA A 73 -2.13 5.39 -12.75
C ALA A 73 -0.61 5.29 -12.59
N ARG A 74 0.11 6.42 -12.58
CA ARG A 74 1.57 6.44 -12.34
C ARG A 74 1.94 5.96 -10.93
N VAL A 75 1.18 6.37 -9.91
CA VAL A 75 1.34 5.86 -8.54
C VAL A 75 1.12 4.35 -8.52
N GLY A 76 0.05 3.88 -9.16
CA GLY A 76 -0.26 2.45 -9.27
C GLY A 76 0.84 1.65 -9.96
N LEU A 77 1.38 2.14 -11.07
CA LEU A 77 2.51 1.52 -11.77
C LEU A 77 3.76 1.44 -10.88
N ARG A 78 4.12 2.52 -10.19
CA ARG A 78 5.25 2.52 -9.27
C ARG A 78 5.09 1.52 -8.13
N GLU A 79 3.88 1.38 -7.60
CA GLU A 79 3.58 0.40 -6.56
C GLU A 79 3.62 -1.03 -7.11
N LEU A 80 3.09 -1.27 -8.32
CA LEU A 80 3.19 -2.56 -8.98
C LEU A 80 4.65 -2.96 -9.22
N ASP A 81 5.48 -2.05 -9.74
CA ASP A 81 6.92 -2.28 -9.95
C ASP A 81 7.64 -2.58 -8.63
N ARG A 82 7.23 -1.94 -7.54
CA ARG A 82 7.74 -2.24 -6.20
C ARG A 82 7.35 -3.66 -5.81
N LEU A 83 6.07 -4.03 -5.89
CA LEU A 83 5.59 -5.37 -5.53
C LEU A 83 6.26 -6.47 -6.36
N GLN A 84 6.45 -6.23 -7.66
CA GLN A 84 7.18 -7.16 -8.54
C GLN A 84 8.64 -7.35 -8.13
N ARG A 85 9.34 -6.26 -7.80
CA ARG A 85 10.72 -6.34 -7.29
C ARG A 85 10.80 -7.12 -5.98
N MET A 86 9.83 -6.93 -5.09
CA MET A 86 9.74 -7.66 -3.83
C MET A 86 9.43 -9.14 -4.04
N ALA A 87 8.52 -9.47 -4.95
CA ALA A 87 8.23 -10.85 -5.34
C ALA A 87 9.47 -11.54 -5.91
N ALA A 88 10.22 -10.87 -6.80
CA ALA A 88 11.47 -11.38 -7.35
C ALA A 88 12.55 -11.58 -6.27
N ALA A 89 12.67 -10.65 -5.32
CA ALA A 89 13.60 -10.78 -4.21
C ALA A 89 13.22 -11.94 -3.26
N GLY A 90 11.93 -12.11 -2.96
CA GLY A 90 11.43 -13.25 -2.20
C GLY A 90 11.65 -14.59 -2.91
N ALA A 91 11.48 -14.64 -4.23
CA ALA A 91 11.78 -15.84 -5.03
C ALA A 91 13.29 -16.20 -5.00
N ARG A 92 14.17 -15.19 -5.08
CA ARG A 92 15.61 -15.41 -4.90
C ARG A 92 15.94 -15.94 -3.52
N LEU A 93 15.32 -15.40 -2.47
CA LEU A 93 15.53 -15.88 -1.10
C LEU A 93 15.02 -17.32 -0.90
N ALA A 94 13.97 -17.69 -1.62
CA ALA A 94 13.44 -19.05 -1.62
C ALA A 94 14.31 -20.06 -2.39
N THR A 95 15.26 -19.60 -3.20
CA THR A 95 16.08 -20.47 -4.05
C THR A 95 17.04 -21.29 -3.19
N GLY A 96 16.99 -22.62 -3.32
CA GLY A 96 17.84 -23.53 -2.56
C GLY A 96 17.35 -23.85 -1.13
N LEU A 97 16.19 -23.33 -0.72
CA LEU A 97 15.56 -23.75 0.53
C LEU A 97 14.97 -25.16 0.42
N ASP A 98 15.00 -25.90 1.53
CA ASP A 98 14.34 -27.20 1.62
C ASP A 98 12.83 -27.07 1.32
N ARG A 99 12.24 -28.11 0.71
CA ARG A 99 10.80 -28.23 0.41
C ARG A 99 9.92 -28.06 1.65
N ARG A 100 10.46 -28.28 2.85
CA ARG A 100 9.76 -28.08 4.13
C ARG A 100 9.76 -26.63 4.62
N SER A 101 10.50 -25.72 3.98
CA SER A 101 10.54 -24.31 4.35
C SER A 101 9.20 -23.63 4.11
N GLN A 102 8.69 -22.94 5.11
CA GLN A 102 7.46 -22.14 5.04
C GLN A 102 7.72 -20.71 4.55
N LEU A 103 8.99 -20.36 4.29
CA LEU A 103 9.36 -19.01 3.88
C LEU A 103 8.77 -18.60 2.52
N PRO A 104 8.77 -19.45 1.47
CA PRO A 104 8.13 -19.10 0.21
C PRO A 104 6.62 -18.83 0.38
N ALA A 105 5.96 -19.61 1.23
CA ALA A 105 4.55 -19.43 1.55
C ALA A 105 4.31 -18.12 2.33
N ALA A 106 5.22 -17.73 3.23
CA ALA A 106 5.18 -16.46 3.94
C ALA A 106 5.33 -15.27 3.00
N VAL A 107 6.25 -15.32 2.03
CA VAL A 107 6.37 -14.30 0.96
C VAL A 107 5.06 -14.21 0.17
N GLY A 108 4.50 -15.35 -0.24
CA GLY A 108 3.22 -15.37 -0.96
C GLY A 108 2.03 -14.85 -0.15
N ALA A 109 2.05 -14.99 1.18
CA ALA A 109 1.03 -14.40 2.06
C ALA A 109 1.19 -12.87 2.13
N LEU A 110 2.41 -12.37 2.26
CA LEU A 110 2.71 -10.93 2.29
C LEU A 110 2.37 -10.19 0.99
N LEU A 111 2.56 -10.83 -0.16
CA LEU A 111 2.17 -10.22 -1.45
C LEU A 111 0.64 -10.10 -1.59
N ARG A 112 -0.13 -10.97 -0.92
CA ARG A 112 -1.60 -10.92 -0.90
C ARG A 112 -2.11 -9.92 0.13
N GLU A 113 -1.45 -9.84 1.27
CA GLU A 113 -1.79 -8.95 2.37
C GLU A 113 -0.54 -8.15 2.80
N PRO A 114 -0.36 -6.91 2.30
CA PRO A 114 0.89 -6.15 2.46
C PRO A 114 1.15 -5.65 3.88
N ALA A 115 0.26 -5.95 4.83
CA ALA A 115 0.42 -5.69 6.25
C ALA A 115 -0.09 -6.91 7.03
N VAL A 116 0.80 -7.62 7.71
CA VAL A 116 0.45 -8.82 8.47
C VAL A 116 0.94 -8.73 9.90
N THR A 117 0.24 -9.42 10.78
CA THR A 117 0.68 -9.66 12.15
C THR A 117 1.17 -11.10 12.27
N PRO A 118 2.01 -11.44 13.27
CA PRO A 118 2.39 -12.83 13.52
C PRO A 118 1.18 -13.76 13.67
N LYS A 119 0.09 -13.28 14.27
CA LYS A 119 -1.15 -14.04 14.44
C LYS A 119 -1.86 -14.29 13.10
N SER A 120 -2.01 -13.28 12.25
CA SER A 120 -2.67 -13.46 10.94
C SER A 120 -1.84 -14.35 10.02
N LEU A 121 -0.51 -14.19 10.02
CA LEU A 121 0.38 -15.06 9.26
C LEU A 121 0.35 -16.51 9.76
N ALA A 122 0.37 -16.72 11.07
CA ALA A 122 0.27 -18.05 11.67
C ALA A 122 -1.00 -18.78 11.24
N TRP A 123 -2.13 -18.07 11.24
CA TRP A 123 -3.40 -18.64 10.80
C TRP A 123 -3.39 -18.99 9.31
N SER A 124 -2.85 -18.10 8.47
CA SER A 124 -2.73 -18.31 7.02
C SER A 124 -1.85 -19.52 6.67
N LEU A 125 -0.71 -19.68 7.37
CA LEU A 125 0.24 -20.76 7.12
C LEU A 125 -0.01 -22.03 7.96
N ARG A 126 -1.01 -22.00 8.86
CA ARG A 126 -1.30 -23.07 9.83
C ARG A 126 -0.07 -23.49 10.66
N VAL A 127 0.70 -22.50 11.08
CA VAL A 127 1.89 -22.68 11.95
C VAL A 127 1.65 -22.03 13.31
N THR A 128 2.56 -22.26 14.26
CA THR A 128 2.48 -21.59 15.57
C THR A 128 2.79 -20.09 15.43
N PRO A 129 2.25 -19.23 16.31
CA PRO A 129 2.57 -17.80 16.33
C PRO A 129 4.07 -17.50 16.43
N GLN A 130 4.82 -18.33 17.16
CA GLN A 130 6.27 -18.20 17.30
C GLN A 130 7.02 -18.55 16.00
N ALA A 131 6.57 -19.58 15.28
CA ALA A 131 7.12 -19.93 13.97
C ALA A 131 6.84 -18.81 12.95
N ALA A 132 5.62 -18.27 12.92
CA ALA A 132 5.27 -17.14 12.06
C ALA A 132 6.09 -15.89 12.39
N LEU A 133 6.31 -15.58 13.66
CA LEU A 133 7.18 -14.48 14.07
C LEU A 133 8.63 -14.68 13.60
N ARG A 134 9.16 -15.91 13.69
CA ARG A 134 10.51 -16.21 13.21
C ARG A 134 10.63 -15.96 11.70
N LEU A 135 9.65 -16.41 10.92
CA LEU A 135 9.58 -16.15 9.48
C LEU A 135 9.55 -14.64 9.19
N LEU A 136 8.75 -13.86 9.93
CA LEU A 136 8.67 -12.41 9.75
C LEU A 136 9.98 -11.70 10.07
N ARG A 137 10.71 -12.14 11.10
CA ARG A 137 12.03 -11.61 11.43
C ARG A 137 13.08 -11.95 10.38
N GLU A 138 13.03 -13.15 9.82
CA GLU A 138 13.92 -13.57 8.74
C GLU A 138 13.69 -12.73 7.47
N LEU A 139 12.43 -12.41 7.17
CA LEU A 139 12.06 -11.52 6.06
C LEU A 139 12.43 -10.06 6.34
N ASP A 140 12.35 -9.58 7.59
CA ASP A 140 12.81 -8.25 8.01
C ASP A 140 14.33 -8.11 7.86
N GLN A 141 15.09 -9.14 8.28
CA GLN A 141 16.54 -9.22 8.08
C GLN A 141 16.93 -9.21 6.59
N ALA A 142 16.12 -9.82 5.74
CA ALA A 142 16.27 -9.80 4.30
C ALA A 142 15.80 -8.49 3.63
N ALA A 143 15.40 -7.50 4.42
CA ALA A 143 14.83 -6.22 3.96
C ALA A 143 13.61 -6.37 3.02
N LEU A 144 12.87 -7.46 3.16
CA LEU A 144 11.62 -7.70 2.41
C LEU A 144 10.39 -7.14 3.13
N VAL A 145 10.43 -7.04 4.45
CA VAL A 145 9.38 -6.41 5.26
C VAL A 145 10.03 -5.54 6.32
N ARG A 146 9.23 -4.71 6.99
CA ARG A 146 9.67 -3.94 8.15
C ARG A 146 8.67 -3.99 9.29
N GLU A 147 9.16 -4.11 10.52
CA GLU A 147 8.33 -3.88 11.69
C GLU A 147 7.85 -2.42 11.73
N THR A 148 6.54 -2.21 11.77
CA THR A 148 5.92 -0.86 11.68
C THR A 148 5.48 -0.30 13.03
N THR A 149 5.30 -1.16 14.03
CA THR A 149 4.66 -0.77 15.30
C THR A 149 5.65 -0.40 16.39
N GLY A 150 6.88 -0.95 16.37
CA GLY A 150 7.95 -0.63 17.33
C GLY A 150 7.59 -0.93 18.80
N ARG A 151 6.54 -1.73 19.03
CA ARG A 151 5.99 -2.04 20.36
C ARG A 151 6.18 -3.53 20.63
N ARG A 152 6.77 -3.87 21.77
CA ARG A 152 7.07 -5.26 22.17
C ARG A 152 5.83 -6.17 22.28
N SER A 153 4.64 -5.63 22.53
CA SER A 153 3.40 -6.39 22.72
C SER A 153 2.53 -6.53 21.48
N PHE A 154 2.75 -5.71 20.44
CA PHE A 154 1.98 -5.76 19.20
C PHE A 154 2.90 -5.53 18.01
N TRP A 155 3.19 -6.60 17.28
CA TRP A 155 4.03 -6.57 16.09
C TRP A 155 3.17 -6.62 14.83
N ALA A 156 3.36 -5.62 13.97
CA ALA A 156 2.85 -5.64 12.61
C ALA A 156 4.01 -5.38 11.64
N PHE A 157 4.07 -6.19 10.60
CA PHE A 157 5.07 -6.12 9.56
C PHE A 157 4.39 -5.68 8.27
N ALA A 158 5.01 -4.75 7.57
CA ALA A 158 4.51 -4.28 6.27
C ALA A 158 5.63 -4.26 5.25
N LEU A 159 5.24 -4.37 3.98
CA LEU A 159 6.14 -4.24 2.84
C LEU A 159 6.77 -2.84 2.75
#